data_AF-A0A660NZA9-F1
#
_entry.id   AF-A0A660NZA9-F1
#
_cell.length_a   1.000
_cell.length_b   1.000
_cell.length_c   1.000
_cell.angle_alpha   90.00
_cell.angle_beta   90.00
_cell.angle_gamma   90.00
#
_symmetry.space_group_name_H-M   'P 1'
#
loop_
_entity.id
_entity.type
_entity.pdbx_description
1 polymer ?
#
loop_
_entity_poly.entity_id
_entity_poly.type
_entity_poly.pdbx_seq_one_letter_code
_entity_poly.pdbx_strand_id
1 'polypeptide(L)'
;MCNLVNNIFNLTYKMKLKHFLFAALFFVAGMANAQQFGSIPMNKNVRQGKLSNGLTYYILHNNWPEHVANFYIAQRVGSIQEEEPQRGLAHFLEHMAFNGSEHFPDSTLLEFTRSLGVQFGSDLNAYTSIEETVYRISNVPTKRQTALDSCLLVLKDWSNGLTLDDKEIDKERGVIHQEWQLGQNAMMRIYDRSLPKLYPNNKYGLRLPIGLMSVVDNFKRKALRDYYHKWYRPDNQCIIVVGDVDVDHIEAQIKKLWANAKVPATAAQVTKLPVQDNAQAIYVFDKDKEMQNTTIGIMMKHDVFPDEMKTSQAYYIDSYMKTMIAMMLNQRFSEMKQKADCPFTSAGGYDG
;
A
#
# COMPACT_ATOMS: atom_id res chain seq x y z
N MET A 1 42.18 55.51 -37.01
CA MET A 1 41.21 54.64 -37.72
C MET A 1 41.30 53.15 -37.33
N CYS A 2 42.41 52.63 -36.79
CA CYS A 2 42.53 51.20 -36.39
C CYS A 2 41.74 50.75 -35.15
N ASN A 3 41.36 51.63 -34.22
CA ASN A 3 40.70 51.21 -32.96
C ASN A 3 39.18 51.05 -33.06
N LEU A 4 38.53 51.58 -34.11
CA LEU A 4 37.07 51.46 -34.27
C LEU A 4 36.67 50.14 -34.93
N VAL A 5 37.49 49.62 -35.85
CA VAL A 5 37.21 48.39 -36.60
C VAL A 5 37.33 47.14 -35.70
N ASN A 6 38.32 47.11 -34.79
CA ASN A 6 38.52 45.99 -33.86
C ASN A 6 37.42 45.88 -32.79
N ASN A 7 36.81 46.99 -32.38
CA ASN A 7 35.71 46.97 -31.41
C ASN A 7 34.38 46.53 -32.02
N ILE A 8 34.11 46.88 -33.29
CA ILE A 8 32.90 46.44 -34.00
C ILE A 8 32.99 44.95 -34.35
N PHE A 9 34.16 44.45 -34.77
CA PHE A 9 34.38 43.01 -35.00
C PHE A 9 34.19 42.18 -33.72
N ASN A 10 34.72 42.62 -32.57
CA ASN A 10 34.56 41.93 -31.29
C ASN A 10 33.12 41.94 -30.75
N LEU A 11 32.37 43.02 -30.93
CA LEU A 11 30.95 43.08 -30.52
C LEU A 11 30.08 42.14 -31.35
N THR A 12 30.30 42.11 -32.67
CA THR A 12 29.51 41.32 -33.61
C THR A 12 29.79 39.82 -33.44
N TYR A 13 31.04 39.45 -33.16
CA TYR A 13 31.43 38.07 -32.86
C TYR A 13 30.90 37.59 -31.49
N LYS A 14 30.98 38.42 -30.44
CA LYS A 14 30.40 38.10 -29.12
C LYS A 14 28.88 37.99 -29.14
N MET A 15 28.18 38.79 -29.97
CA MET A 15 26.74 38.63 -30.18
C MET A 15 26.42 37.31 -30.90
N LYS A 16 27.13 36.97 -31.98
CA LYS A 16 26.91 35.70 -32.69
C LYS A 16 27.16 34.47 -31.80
N LEU A 17 28.20 34.50 -30.94
CA LEU A 17 28.47 33.43 -30.00
C LEU A 17 27.39 33.28 -28.91
N LYS A 18 26.85 34.40 -28.40
CA LYS A 18 25.72 34.38 -27.45
C LYS A 18 24.44 33.79 -28.08
N HIS A 19 24.13 34.16 -29.32
CA HIS A 19 22.96 33.60 -30.02
C HIS A 19 23.17 32.13 -30.39
N PHE A 20 24.41 31.72 -30.71
CA PHE A 20 24.75 30.33 -30.96
C PHE A 20 24.68 29.49 -29.67
N LEU A 21 25.15 30.01 -28.54
CA LEU A 21 25.01 29.37 -27.21
C LEU A 21 23.55 29.29 -26.76
N PHE A 22 22.75 30.34 -27.01
CA PHE A 22 21.31 30.32 -26.72
C PHE A 22 20.56 29.32 -27.60
N ALA A 23 20.86 29.28 -28.90
CA ALA A 23 20.29 28.31 -29.84
C ALA A 23 20.73 26.87 -29.51
N ALA A 24 22.01 26.67 -29.10
CA ALA A 24 22.49 25.37 -28.63
C ALA A 24 21.82 24.94 -27.32
N LEU A 25 21.54 25.86 -26.40
CA LEU A 25 20.75 25.57 -25.19
C LEU A 25 19.32 25.15 -25.53
N PHE A 26 18.67 25.81 -26.50
CA PHE A 26 17.36 25.41 -27.00
C PHE A 26 17.38 24.08 -27.77
N PHE A 27 18.47 23.78 -28.47
CA PHE A 27 18.64 22.51 -29.19
C PHE A 27 18.88 21.34 -28.23
N VAL A 28 19.68 21.53 -27.18
CA VAL A 28 19.90 20.55 -26.11
C VAL A 28 18.63 20.36 -25.27
N ALA A 29 17.90 21.43 -24.95
CA ALA A 29 16.60 21.33 -24.27
C ALA A 29 15.53 20.66 -25.16
N GLY A 30 15.57 20.85 -26.48
CA GLY A 30 14.70 20.18 -27.45
C GLY A 30 15.00 18.69 -27.58
N MET A 31 16.28 18.30 -27.55
CA MET A 31 16.68 16.88 -27.54
C MET A 31 16.39 16.18 -26.21
N ALA A 32 16.48 16.88 -25.07
CA ALA A 32 16.11 16.34 -23.77
C ALA A 32 14.59 16.03 -23.66
N ASN A 33 13.74 16.77 -24.36
CA ASN A 33 12.30 16.48 -24.44
C ASN A 33 11.94 15.36 -25.43
N ALA A 34 12.87 14.96 -26.32
CA ALA A 34 12.64 13.91 -27.31
C ALA A 34 13.01 12.50 -26.80
N GLN A 35 13.67 12.39 -25.65
CA GLN A 35 13.94 11.11 -25.02
C GLN A 35 12.72 10.72 -24.19
N GLN A 36 11.66 10.29 -24.87
CA GLN A 36 10.53 9.63 -24.21
C GLN A 36 11.08 8.43 -23.44
N PHE A 37 11.13 8.55 -22.12
CA PHE A 37 11.46 7.45 -21.22
C PHE A 37 10.56 6.26 -21.54
N GLY A 38 11.15 5.17 -22.03
CA GLY A 38 10.40 3.99 -22.43
C GLY A 38 9.69 3.33 -21.25
N SER A 39 8.71 2.47 -21.54
CA SER A 39 8.15 1.58 -20.53
C SER A 39 9.20 0.57 -20.08
N ILE A 40 9.32 0.39 -18.77
CA ILE A 40 10.04 -0.73 -18.17
C ILE A 40 9.30 -2.01 -18.55
N PRO A 41 9.97 -2.98 -19.20
CA PRO A 41 9.32 -4.22 -19.58
C PRO A 41 8.91 -5.01 -18.33
N MET A 42 7.69 -5.55 -18.34
CA MET A 42 7.25 -6.50 -17.33
C MET A 42 8.10 -7.78 -17.41
N ASN A 43 8.37 -8.41 -16.25
CA ASN A 43 9.01 -9.72 -16.23
C ASN A 43 8.15 -10.73 -17.00
N LYS A 44 8.72 -11.29 -18.08
CA LYS A 44 8.02 -12.24 -18.97
C LYS A 44 7.63 -13.55 -18.30
N ASN A 45 8.24 -13.88 -17.17
CA ASN A 45 7.93 -15.09 -16.40
C ASN A 45 6.67 -14.93 -15.53
N VAL A 46 6.14 -13.71 -15.39
CA VAL A 46 4.90 -13.47 -14.66
C VAL A 46 3.73 -13.72 -15.61
N ARG A 47 2.95 -14.76 -15.33
CA ARG A 47 1.64 -14.96 -15.94
C ARG A 47 0.66 -14.00 -15.29
N GLN A 48 0.18 -13.03 -16.06
CA GLN A 48 -0.80 -12.05 -15.62
C GLN A 48 -2.09 -12.20 -16.41
N GLY A 49 -3.22 -11.90 -15.79
CA GLY A 49 -4.50 -11.85 -16.49
C GLY A 49 -5.59 -11.14 -15.71
N LYS A 50 -6.70 -10.93 -16.39
CA LYS A 50 -7.91 -10.34 -15.85
C LYS A 50 -9.11 -11.16 -16.31
N LEU A 51 -9.91 -11.66 -15.38
CA LEU A 51 -11.14 -12.38 -15.68
C LEU A 51 -12.23 -11.40 -16.14
N SER A 52 -13.28 -11.91 -16.78
CA SER A 52 -14.42 -11.10 -17.26
C SER A 52 -15.17 -10.37 -16.15
N ASN A 53 -15.13 -10.91 -14.92
CA ASN A 53 -15.69 -10.27 -13.72
C ASN A 53 -14.76 -9.23 -13.09
N GLY A 54 -13.60 -8.97 -13.69
CA GLY A 54 -12.66 -7.93 -13.25
C GLY A 54 -11.52 -8.40 -12.37
N LEU A 55 -11.55 -9.63 -11.84
CA LEU A 55 -10.47 -10.18 -11.00
C LEU A 55 -9.15 -10.19 -11.75
N THR A 56 -8.15 -9.53 -11.17
CA THR A 56 -6.77 -9.59 -11.67
C THR A 56 -5.98 -10.67 -10.94
N TYR A 57 -5.05 -11.31 -11.62
CA TYR A 57 -4.12 -12.25 -11.00
C TYR A 57 -2.72 -12.15 -11.59
N TYR A 58 -1.73 -12.47 -10.76
CA TYR A 58 -0.33 -12.61 -11.10
C TYR A 58 0.21 -13.93 -10.55
N ILE A 59 0.81 -14.74 -11.42
CA ILE A 59 1.37 -16.04 -11.07
C ILE A 59 2.82 -16.05 -11.53
N LEU A 60 3.73 -16.36 -10.62
CA LEU A 60 5.16 -16.49 -10.91
C LEU A 60 5.66 -17.84 -10.39
N HIS A 61 6.09 -18.71 -11.31
CA HIS A 61 6.89 -19.86 -10.92
C HIS A 61 8.24 -19.38 -10.39
N ASN A 62 8.59 -19.81 -9.19
CA ASN A 62 9.84 -19.47 -8.51
C ASN A 62 10.28 -20.63 -7.62
N ASN A 63 11.42 -21.25 -7.95
CA ASN A 63 11.91 -22.43 -7.26
C ASN A 63 12.83 -22.11 -6.05
N TRP A 64 12.81 -20.89 -5.51
CA TRP A 64 13.63 -20.52 -4.34
C TRP A 64 12.89 -19.64 -3.31
N PRO A 65 12.76 -20.06 -2.04
CA PRO A 65 13.17 -21.36 -1.50
C PRO A 65 12.40 -22.52 -2.17
N GLU A 66 13.05 -23.68 -2.28
CA GLU A 66 12.48 -24.86 -2.94
C GLU A 66 11.25 -25.37 -2.20
N HIS A 67 10.34 -26.01 -2.94
CA HIS A 67 9.18 -26.74 -2.41
C HIS A 67 8.17 -25.93 -1.58
N VAL A 68 8.13 -24.61 -1.77
CA VAL A 68 7.14 -23.75 -1.12
C VAL A 68 6.45 -22.81 -2.10
N ALA A 69 5.21 -22.44 -1.76
CA ALA A 69 4.44 -21.44 -2.47
C ALA A 69 3.77 -20.46 -1.50
N ASN A 70 3.59 -19.24 -1.99
CA ASN A 70 2.96 -18.14 -1.29
C ASN A 70 1.74 -17.67 -2.09
N PHE A 71 0.64 -17.44 -1.38
CA PHE A 71 -0.65 -17.07 -1.90
C PHE A 71 -1.10 -15.77 -1.24
N TYR A 72 -1.55 -14.81 -2.02
CA TYR A 72 -2.05 -13.54 -1.53
C TYR A 72 -3.38 -13.21 -2.22
N ILE A 73 -4.29 -12.61 -1.47
CA ILE A 73 -5.41 -11.87 -2.03
C ILE A 73 -5.39 -10.45 -1.46
N ALA A 74 -5.25 -9.47 -2.34
CA ALA A 74 -5.26 -8.06 -2.02
C ALA A 74 -6.60 -7.45 -2.39
N GLN A 75 -7.17 -6.71 -1.45
CA GLN A 75 -8.39 -5.92 -1.59
C GLN A 75 -7.94 -4.47 -1.78
N ARG A 76 -8.35 -3.81 -2.88
CA ARG A 76 -8.06 -2.38 -3.08
C ARG A 76 -9.01 -1.50 -2.25
N VAL A 77 -9.17 -1.84 -0.98
CA VAL A 77 -9.97 -1.10 -0.02
C VAL A 77 -9.31 -1.20 1.35
N GLY A 78 -9.17 -0.07 2.03
CA GLY A 78 -8.75 0.02 3.42
C GLY A 78 -9.66 0.99 4.18
N SER A 79 -9.20 1.49 5.31
CA SER A 79 -10.00 2.36 6.19
C SER A 79 -10.36 3.73 5.57
N ILE A 80 -9.65 4.20 4.53
CA ILE A 80 -9.95 5.50 3.90
C ILE A 80 -11.35 5.56 3.27
N GLN A 81 -11.86 4.40 2.83
CA GLN A 81 -13.18 4.27 2.19
C GLN A 81 -14.32 4.16 3.23
N GLU A 82 -14.01 4.11 4.52
CA GLU A 82 -14.99 4.06 5.60
C GLU A 82 -15.72 5.41 5.75
N GLU A 83 -17.03 5.32 5.92
CA GLU A 83 -17.83 6.42 6.44
C GLU A 83 -17.74 6.51 7.97
N GLU A 84 -18.19 7.61 8.55
CA GLU A 84 -18.13 7.81 10.02
C GLU A 84 -18.68 6.63 10.85
N PRO A 85 -19.84 6.01 10.54
CA PRO A 85 -20.32 4.85 11.31
C PRO A 85 -19.58 3.55 10.99
N GLN A 86 -18.55 3.59 10.15
CA GLN A 86 -17.79 2.43 9.70
C GLN A 86 -16.32 2.45 10.16
N ARG A 87 -15.91 3.43 10.99
CA ARG A 87 -14.51 3.59 11.40
C ARG A 87 -13.98 2.36 12.15
N GLY A 88 -13.16 1.56 11.48
CA GLY A 88 -12.58 0.31 11.97
C GLY A 88 -13.19 -0.96 11.35
N LEU A 89 -14.20 -0.86 10.48
CA LEU A 89 -14.83 -2.04 9.88
C LEU A 89 -13.95 -2.75 8.85
N ALA A 90 -13.03 -2.05 8.19
CA ALA A 90 -12.06 -2.66 7.29
C ALA A 90 -11.17 -3.65 8.04
N HIS A 91 -10.62 -3.21 9.18
CA HIS A 91 -9.80 -4.03 10.07
C HIS A 91 -10.63 -5.12 10.76
N PHE A 92 -11.84 -4.79 11.21
CA PHE A 92 -12.74 -5.77 11.80
C PHE A 92 -13.06 -6.92 10.81
N LEU A 93 -13.32 -6.59 9.56
CA LEU A 93 -13.59 -7.57 8.51
C LEU A 93 -12.38 -8.46 8.23
N GLU A 94 -11.17 -7.89 8.34
CA GLU A 94 -9.93 -8.64 8.22
C GLU A 94 -9.83 -9.75 9.28
N HIS A 95 -10.09 -9.43 10.54
CA HIS A 95 -10.17 -10.44 11.61
C HIS A 95 -11.23 -11.51 11.32
N MET A 96 -12.42 -11.08 10.89
CA MET A 96 -13.53 -12.00 10.63
C MET A 96 -13.25 -13.00 9.51
N ALA A 97 -12.25 -12.76 8.66
CA ALA A 97 -11.83 -13.71 7.64
C ALA A 97 -11.24 -15.02 8.21
N PHE A 98 -10.83 -15.01 9.48
CA PHE A 98 -10.33 -16.18 10.21
C PHE A 98 -11.39 -16.87 11.08
N ASN A 99 -12.59 -16.29 11.16
CA ASN A 99 -13.64 -16.71 12.09
C ASN A 99 -14.85 -17.38 11.40
N GLY A 100 -14.73 -17.70 10.12
CA GLY A 100 -15.71 -18.55 9.43
C GLY A 100 -15.97 -18.18 7.98
N SER A 101 -16.07 -19.21 7.15
CA SER A 101 -16.36 -19.12 5.72
C SER A 101 -17.12 -20.34 5.22
N GLU A 102 -17.58 -20.31 3.97
CA GLU A 102 -18.39 -21.35 3.32
C GLU A 102 -17.77 -22.75 3.43
N HIS A 103 -16.46 -22.88 3.18
CA HIS A 103 -15.76 -24.17 3.21
C HIS A 103 -15.01 -24.41 4.52
N PHE A 104 -14.75 -23.36 5.29
CA PHE A 104 -14.08 -23.42 6.59
C PHE A 104 -14.96 -22.73 7.64
N PRO A 105 -16.01 -23.40 8.14
CA PRO A 105 -16.89 -22.83 9.14
C PRO A 105 -16.14 -22.60 10.46
N ASP A 106 -16.59 -21.60 11.22
CA ASP A 106 -15.98 -21.22 12.51
C ASP A 106 -14.46 -20.99 12.39
N SER A 107 -13.67 -21.43 13.37
CA SER A 107 -12.19 -21.30 13.35
C SER A 107 -11.49 -22.49 12.68
N THR A 108 -12.19 -23.31 11.90
CA THR A 108 -11.59 -24.53 11.28
C THR A 108 -10.50 -24.20 10.25
N LEU A 109 -10.49 -22.99 9.69
CA LEU A 109 -9.42 -22.53 8.81
C LEU A 109 -8.04 -22.65 9.48
N LEU A 110 -7.94 -22.24 10.75
CA LEU A 110 -6.68 -22.26 11.49
C LEU A 110 -6.18 -23.69 11.74
N GLU A 111 -7.10 -24.62 12.01
CA GLU A 111 -6.77 -26.04 12.16
C GLU A 111 -6.35 -26.66 10.84
N PHE A 112 -7.08 -26.32 9.76
CA PHE A 112 -6.78 -26.76 8.41
C PHE A 112 -5.39 -26.30 7.98
N THR A 113 -5.06 -25.00 8.08
CA THR A 113 -3.73 -24.50 7.66
C THR A 113 -2.61 -25.09 8.52
N ARG A 114 -2.84 -25.29 9.83
CA ARG A 114 -1.87 -25.97 10.71
C ARG A 114 -1.60 -27.40 10.24
N SER A 115 -2.61 -28.13 9.76
CA SER A 115 -2.43 -29.48 9.18
C SER A 115 -1.60 -29.48 7.88
N LEU A 116 -1.44 -28.33 7.23
CA LEU A 116 -0.56 -28.14 6.08
C LEU A 116 0.86 -27.70 6.48
N GLY A 117 1.13 -27.49 7.77
CA GLY A 117 2.38 -26.90 8.24
C GLY A 117 2.43 -25.37 8.15
N VAL A 118 1.28 -24.71 7.96
CA VAL A 118 1.15 -23.26 7.86
C VAL A 118 0.64 -22.70 9.20
N GLN A 119 1.47 -21.94 9.90
CA GLN A 119 1.15 -21.40 11.22
C GLN A 119 0.59 -19.98 11.15
N PHE A 120 -0.44 -19.69 11.97
CA PHE A 120 -0.99 -18.35 12.12
C PHE A 120 0.03 -17.38 12.74
N GLY A 121 0.10 -16.16 12.20
CA GLY A 121 1.09 -15.14 12.55
C GLY A 121 2.32 -15.18 11.65
N SER A 122 3.01 -16.32 11.55
CA SER A 122 4.19 -16.46 10.67
C SER A 122 3.80 -16.56 9.20
N ASP A 123 3.01 -17.58 8.86
CA ASP A 123 2.78 -18.02 7.49
C ASP A 123 1.39 -17.63 6.99
N LEU A 124 0.39 -17.79 7.85
CA LEU A 124 -0.98 -17.31 7.66
C LEU A 124 -1.14 -15.98 8.38
N ASN A 125 -1.40 -14.90 7.64
CA ASN A 125 -1.49 -13.57 8.21
C ASN A 125 -2.30 -12.64 7.30
N ALA A 126 -2.71 -11.50 7.83
CA ALA A 126 -3.32 -10.42 7.07
C ALA A 126 -2.92 -9.06 7.64
N TYR A 127 -3.19 -8.00 6.90
CA TYR A 127 -3.11 -6.65 7.43
C TYR A 127 -4.14 -5.76 6.76
N THR A 128 -4.58 -4.74 7.49
CA THR A 128 -5.36 -3.63 6.96
C THR A 128 -4.59 -2.33 7.09
N SER A 129 -4.46 -1.62 5.99
CA SER A 129 -3.87 -0.29 5.90
C SER A 129 -4.94 0.75 5.58
N ILE A 130 -4.51 1.99 5.34
CA ILE A 130 -5.42 3.07 4.96
C ILE A 130 -6.09 2.77 3.60
N GLU A 131 -5.39 2.15 2.66
CA GLU A 131 -5.87 2.01 1.27
C GLU A 131 -6.18 0.58 0.84
N GLU A 132 -5.67 -0.42 1.57
CA GLU A 132 -5.78 -1.83 1.20
C GLU A 132 -5.89 -2.76 2.41
N THR A 133 -6.51 -3.91 2.19
CA THR A 133 -6.47 -5.08 3.08
C THR A 133 -5.87 -6.25 2.30
N VAL A 134 -4.87 -6.91 2.86
CA VAL A 134 -4.18 -8.02 2.19
C VAL A 134 -4.13 -9.23 3.10
N TYR A 135 -4.50 -10.38 2.57
CA TYR A 135 -4.39 -11.67 3.24
C TYR A 135 -3.33 -12.51 2.56
N ARG A 136 -2.57 -13.28 3.34
CA ARG A 136 -1.54 -14.18 2.83
C ARG A 136 -1.53 -15.55 3.49
N ILE A 137 -1.16 -16.54 2.69
CA ILE A 137 -0.81 -17.90 3.12
C ILE A 137 0.57 -18.18 2.52
N SER A 138 1.59 -18.22 3.36
CA SER A 138 2.99 -18.29 2.96
C SER A 138 3.59 -19.66 3.28
N ASN A 139 4.76 -19.95 2.70
CA ASN A 139 5.54 -21.15 3.00
C ASN A 139 4.75 -22.47 2.88
N VAL A 140 3.77 -22.53 1.98
CA VAL A 140 2.91 -23.70 1.80
C VAL A 140 3.72 -24.81 1.12
N PRO A 141 3.87 -26.00 1.71
CA PRO A 141 4.61 -27.10 1.09
C PRO A 141 3.95 -27.55 -0.24
N THR A 142 4.71 -27.58 -1.33
CA THR A 142 4.19 -27.81 -2.69
C THR A 142 4.10 -29.28 -3.08
N LYS A 143 4.58 -30.19 -2.23
CA LYS A 143 4.57 -31.65 -2.47
C LYS A 143 3.17 -32.22 -2.75
N ARG A 144 2.11 -31.60 -2.23
CA ARG A 144 0.72 -32.03 -2.44
C ARG A 144 -0.04 -30.97 -3.21
N GLN A 145 -0.44 -31.28 -4.44
CA GLN A 145 -1.26 -30.37 -5.26
C GLN A 145 -2.56 -29.95 -4.56
N THR A 146 -3.18 -30.87 -3.82
CA THR A 146 -4.40 -30.59 -3.06
C THR A 146 -4.20 -29.52 -1.97
N ALA A 147 -3.00 -29.36 -1.41
CA ALA A 147 -2.72 -28.29 -0.46
C ALA A 147 -2.77 -26.92 -1.15
N LEU A 148 -2.20 -26.81 -2.36
CA LEU A 148 -2.23 -25.59 -3.17
C LEU A 148 -3.65 -25.25 -3.64
N ASP A 149 -4.42 -26.26 -4.04
CA ASP A 149 -5.83 -26.11 -4.42
C ASP A 149 -6.67 -25.59 -3.25
N SER A 150 -6.45 -26.13 -2.04
CA SER A 150 -7.12 -25.64 -0.85
C SER A 150 -6.73 -24.21 -0.50
N CYS A 151 -5.48 -23.78 -0.70
CA CYS A 151 -5.10 -22.38 -0.50
C CYS A 151 -5.87 -21.44 -1.43
N LEU A 152 -6.07 -21.81 -2.70
CA LEU A 152 -6.93 -21.05 -3.61
C LEU A 152 -8.40 -21.04 -3.16
N LEU A 153 -8.88 -22.14 -2.58
CA LEU A 153 -10.22 -22.21 -2.00
C LEU A 153 -10.39 -21.25 -0.81
N VAL A 154 -9.38 -21.17 0.07
CA VAL A 154 -9.34 -20.18 1.17
C VAL A 154 -9.39 -18.76 0.61
N LEU A 155 -8.62 -18.45 -0.43
CA LEU A 155 -8.64 -17.12 -1.05
C LEU A 155 -10.01 -16.79 -1.66
N LYS A 156 -10.69 -17.77 -2.26
CA LYS A 156 -12.06 -17.63 -2.77
C LYS A 156 -13.04 -17.33 -1.64
N ASP A 157 -12.87 -17.99 -0.50
CA ASP A 157 -13.76 -17.79 0.65
C ASP A 157 -13.54 -16.43 1.30
N TRP A 158 -12.30 -15.96 1.43
CA TRP A 158 -12.02 -14.57 1.80
C TRP A 158 -12.59 -13.58 0.78
N SER A 159 -12.52 -13.91 -0.51
CA SER A 159 -13.02 -13.06 -1.60
C SER A 159 -14.52 -12.82 -1.54
N ASN A 160 -15.35 -13.85 -1.35
CA ASN A 160 -16.82 -13.72 -1.41
C ASN A 160 -17.62 -14.80 -0.62
N GLY A 161 -16.97 -15.56 0.26
CA GLY A 161 -17.57 -16.67 1.02
C GLY A 161 -17.50 -16.53 2.55
N LEU A 162 -17.23 -15.36 3.11
CA LEU A 162 -17.25 -15.17 4.57
C LEU A 162 -18.67 -15.30 5.13
N THR A 163 -18.84 -16.05 6.22
CA THR A 163 -20.14 -16.25 6.86
C THR A 163 -20.55 -15.06 7.72
N LEU A 164 -19.56 -14.41 8.34
CA LEU A 164 -19.73 -13.26 9.23
C LEU A 164 -20.80 -13.57 10.31
N ASP A 165 -20.64 -14.67 11.05
CA ASP A 165 -21.60 -15.09 12.07
C ASP A 165 -21.78 -14.04 13.18
N ASP A 166 -23.01 -13.87 13.68
CA ASP A 166 -23.32 -12.86 14.69
C ASP A 166 -22.56 -13.07 16.01
N LYS A 167 -22.35 -14.33 16.43
CA LYS A 167 -21.66 -14.66 17.68
C LYS A 167 -20.17 -14.39 17.57
N GLU A 168 -19.56 -14.75 16.43
CA GLU A 168 -18.14 -14.49 16.20
C GLU A 168 -17.88 -12.98 16.05
N ILE A 169 -18.78 -12.21 15.43
CA ILE A 169 -18.69 -10.74 15.44
C ILE A 169 -18.69 -10.20 16.87
N ASP A 170 -19.60 -10.67 17.74
CA ASP A 170 -19.68 -10.16 19.11
C ASP A 170 -18.44 -10.51 19.95
N LYS A 171 -17.89 -11.69 19.75
CA LYS A 171 -16.63 -12.13 20.39
C LYS A 171 -15.44 -11.30 19.91
N GLU A 172 -15.36 -11.03 18.61
CA GLU A 172 -14.21 -10.33 18.01
C GLU A 172 -14.10 -8.86 18.45
N ARG A 173 -15.19 -8.24 18.90
CA ARG A 173 -15.15 -6.90 19.52
C ARG A 173 -14.18 -6.86 20.69
N GLY A 174 -14.20 -7.88 21.56
CA GLY A 174 -13.32 -7.96 22.71
C GLY A 174 -11.85 -8.12 22.32
N VAL A 175 -11.58 -8.88 21.26
CA VAL A 175 -10.22 -9.10 20.73
C VAL A 175 -9.64 -7.79 20.20
N ILE A 176 -10.37 -7.11 19.30
CA ILE A 176 -9.91 -5.85 18.71
C ILE A 176 -9.81 -4.74 19.76
N HIS A 177 -10.71 -4.70 20.75
CA HIS A 177 -10.61 -3.74 21.85
C HIS A 177 -9.34 -3.96 22.68
N GLN A 178 -8.98 -5.22 22.98
CA GLN A 178 -7.74 -5.53 23.67
C GLN A 178 -6.50 -5.19 22.83
N GLU A 179 -6.54 -5.45 21.53
CA GLU A 179 -5.47 -5.06 20.62
C GLU A 179 -5.27 -3.54 20.61
N TRP A 180 -6.36 -2.77 20.50
CA TRP A 180 -6.31 -1.32 20.61
C TRP A 180 -5.68 -0.89 21.95
N GLN A 181 -6.11 -1.46 23.08
CA GLN A 181 -5.53 -1.14 24.40
C GLN A 181 -4.03 -1.43 24.46
N LEU A 182 -3.57 -2.58 23.95
CA LEU A 182 -2.15 -2.95 23.92
C LEU A 182 -1.33 -2.04 22.98
N GLY A 183 -1.94 -1.51 21.93
CA GLY A 183 -1.32 -0.58 20.98
C GLY A 183 -1.16 0.86 21.50
N GLN A 184 -1.85 1.24 22.58
CA GLN A 184 -1.91 2.63 23.09
C GLN A 184 -0.67 3.05 23.91
N ASN A 185 0.52 2.92 23.32
CA ASN A 185 1.76 3.46 23.87
C ASN A 185 1.86 5.00 23.70
N ALA A 186 2.88 5.62 24.30
CA ALA A 186 3.08 7.08 24.27
C ALA A 186 3.14 7.67 22.84
N MET A 187 3.81 6.97 21.92
CA MET A 187 3.93 7.39 20.53
C MET A 187 2.58 7.34 19.81
N MET A 188 1.82 6.26 20.01
CA MET A 188 0.50 6.11 19.41
C MET A 188 -0.47 7.19 19.88
N ARG A 189 -0.50 7.51 21.18
CA ARG A 189 -1.34 8.59 21.73
C ARG A 189 -0.97 9.97 21.16
N ILE A 190 0.32 10.22 20.94
CA ILE A 190 0.79 11.43 20.24
C ILE A 190 0.30 11.42 18.79
N TYR A 191 0.42 10.28 18.11
CA TYR A 191 0.03 10.11 16.71
C TYR A 191 -1.46 10.37 16.51
N ASP A 192 -2.33 9.79 17.35
CA ASP A 192 -3.78 9.98 17.35
C ASP A 192 -4.17 11.47 17.48
N ARG A 193 -3.48 12.23 18.34
CA ARG A 193 -3.72 13.68 18.52
C ARG A 193 -3.13 14.55 17.41
N SER A 194 -2.07 14.07 16.75
CA SER A 194 -1.29 14.83 15.78
C SER A 194 -1.78 14.66 14.36
N LEU A 195 -2.28 13.48 14.00
CA LEU A 195 -2.75 13.15 12.65
C LEU A 195 -3.79 14.13 12.08
N PRO A 196 -4.84 14.54 12.83
CA PRO A 196 -5.80 15.53 12.32
C PRO A 196 -5.18 16.91 12.05
N LYS A 197 -4.06 17.23 12.72
CA LYS A 197 -3.32 18.49 12.51
C LYS A 197 -2.39 18.39 11.30
N LEU A 198 -1.81 17.22 11.06
CA LEU A 198 -0.98 16.92 9.88
C LEU A 198 -1.83 16.84 8.60
N TYR A 199 -3.06 16.37 8.70
CA TYR A 199 -4.01 16.21 7.60
C TYR A 199 -5.30 17.01 7.84
N PRO A 200 -5.23 18.36 7.87
CA PRO A 200 -6.39 19.17 8.18
C PRO A 200 -7.50 18.96 7.15
N ASN A 201 -8.73 18.71 7.65
CA ASN A 201 -9.92 18.46 6.83
C ASN A 201 -9.80 17.29 5.84
N ASN A 202 -8.93 16.31 6.12
CA ASN A 202 -8.72 15.16 5.25
C ASN A 202 -8.91 13.83 6.00
N LYS A 203 -9.52 12.84 5.34
CA LYS A 203 -9.79 11.52 5.93
C LYS A 203 -8.50 10.79 6.37
N TYR A 204 -7.34 11.03 5.75
CA TYR A 204 -6.07 10.41 6.20
C TYR A 204 -5.74 10.69 7.68
N GLY A 205 -6.12 11.87 8.19
CA GLY A 205 -5.94 12.21 9.60
C GLY A 205 -6.92 11.54 10.58
N LEU A 206 -7.94 10.85 10.05
CA LEU A 206 -9.09 10.35 10.83
C LEU A 206 -9.40 8.87 10.55
N ARG A 207 -8.70 8.22 9.62
CA ARG A 207 -8.99 6.85 9.17
C ARG A 207 -7.84 5.90 9.47
N LEU A 208 -7.34 5.94 10.70
CA LEU A 208 -6.48 4.86 11.16
C LEU A 208 -7.23 3.52 11.10
N PRO A 209 -6.60 2.42 10.60
CA PRO A 209 -7.26 1.13 10.43
C PRO A 209 -7.96 0.58 11.67
N ILE A 210 -7.36 0.77 12.86
CA ILE A 210 -7.93 0.32 14.14
C ILE A 210 -9.29 0.96 14.46
N GLY A 211 -9.62 2.08 13.81
CA GLY A 211 -10.92 2.74 13.91
C GLY A 211 -11.16 3.50 15.21
N LEU A 212 -12.44 3.62 15.58
CA LEU A 212 -12.87 4.18 16.87
C LEU A 212 -13.51 3.08 17.70
N MET A 213 -13.09 2.91 18.95
CA MET A 213 -13.71 1.92 19.84
C MET A 213 -15.20 2.21 20.08
N SER A 214 -15.63 3.48 20.06
CA SER A 214 -17.05 3.82 20.10
C SER A 214 -17.87 3.23 18.94
N VAL A 215 -17.25 3.01 17.77
CA VAL A 215 -17.85 2.33 16.62
C VAL A 215 -17.63 0.82 16.70
N VAL A 216 -16.39 0.38 16.92
CA VAL A 216 -16.00 -1.04 16.99
C VAL A 216 -16.78 -1.80 18.06
N ASP A 217 -17.09 -1.17 19.19
CA ASP A 217 -17.85 -1.80 20.27
C ASP A 217 -19.37 -1.87 19.98
N ASN A 218 -19.89 -1.04 19.06
CA ASN A 218 -21.34 -0.80 18.95
C ASN A 218 -21.95 -0.92 17.53
N PHE A 219 -21.16 -1.10 16.47
CA PHE A 219 -21.70 -1.15 15.12
C PHE A 219 -22.73 -2.29 14.97
N LYS A 220 -23.78 -2.06 14.17
CA LYS A 220 -24.77 -3.12 13.87
C LYS A 220 -24.12 -4.18 13.01
N ARG A 221 -24.28 -5.46 13.33
CA ARG A 221 -23.69 -6.61 12.59
C ARG A 221 -23.94 -6.55 11.08
N LYS A 222 -25.13 -6.09 10.66
CA LYS A 222 -25.46 -5.82 9.26
C LYS A 222 -24.48 -4.86 8.56
N ALA A 223 -23.98 -3.84 9.26
CA ALA A 223 -23.04 -2.87 8.70
C ALA A 223 -21.73 -3.52 8.24
N LEU A 224 -21.24 -4.55 8.94
CA LEU A 224 -20.05 -5.30 8.53
C LEU A 224 -20.32 -6.14 7.28
N ARG A 225 -21.49 -6.81 7.20
CA ARG A 225 -21.91 -7.56 6.01
C ARG A 225 -22.10 -6.65 4.81
N ASP A 226 -22.72 -5.49 5.02
CA ASP A 226 -22.89 -4.47 3.99
C ASP A 226 -21.53 -3.95 3.52
N TYR A 227 -20.57 -3.75 4.43
CA TYR A 227 -19.20 -3.37 4.08
C TYR A 227 -18.50 -4.46 3.25
N TYR A 228 -18.60 -5.73 3.67
CA TYR A 228 -18.06 -6.88 2.94
C TYR A 228 -18.61 -6.94 1.52
N HIS A 229 -19.94 -6.99 1.35
CA HIS A 229 -20.56 -7.06 0.02
C HIS A 229 -20.33 -5.78 -0.81
N LYS A 230 -20.17 -4.62 -0.17
CA LYS A 230 -19.85 -3.38 -0.86
C LYS A 230 -18.45 -3.44 -1.44
N TRP A 231 -17.44 -3.98 -0.76
CA TRP A 231 -16.03 -3.79 -1.18
C TRP A 231 -15.29 -5.05 -1.61
N TYR A 232 -15.67 -6.22 -1.12
CA TYR A 232 -15.02 -7.49 -1.43
C TYR A 232 -15.68 -8.11 -2.66
N ARG A 233 -15.13 -7.75 -3.82
CA ARG A 233 -15.64 -8.13 -5.13
C ARG A 233 -14.48 -8.39 -6.07
N PRO A 234 -14.65 -9.28 -7.07
CA PRO A 234 -13.63 -9.60 -8.06
C PRO A 234 -12.97 -8.37 -8.72
N ASP A 235 -13.75 -7.36 -9.14
CA ASP A 235 -13.25 -6.15 -9.79
C ASP A 235 -12.38 -5.25 -8.90
N ASN A 236 -12.43 -5.47 -7.58
CA ASN A 236 -11.67 -4.74 -6.57
C ASN A 236 -10.57 -5.59 -5.92
N GLN A 237 -10.25 -6.75 -6.52
CA GLN A 237 -9.38 -7.78 -5.95
C GLN A 237 -8.22 -8.16 -6.88
N CYS A 238 -7.13 -8.59 -6.26
CA CYS A 238 -5.98 -9.16 -6.95
C CYS A 238 -5.50 -10.43 -6.25
N ILE A 239 -5.30 -11.50 -7.01
CA ILE A 239 -4.63 -12.71 -6.53
C ILE A 239 -3.16 -12.68 -6.94
N ILE A 240 -2.27 -13.04 -6.02
CA ILE A 240 -0.85 -13.20 -6.32
C ILE A 240 -0.42 -14.58 -5.84
N VAL A 241 0.20 -15.36 -6.72
CA VAL A 241 0.77 -16.68 -6.40
C VAL A 241 2.22 -16.71 -6.83
N VAL A 242 3.13 -17.00 -5.89
CA VAL A 242 4.57 -17.07 -6.16
C VAL A 242 5.17 -18.29 -5.48
N GLY A 243 5.89 -19.12 -6.22
CA GLY A 243 6.62 -20.26 -5.67
C GLY A 243 6.76 -21.44 -6.63
N ASP A 244 7.08 -22.60 -6.08
CA ASP A 244 7.22 -23.85 -6.83
C ASP A 244 5.83 -24.40 -7.21
N VAL A 245 5.22 -23.79 -8.22
CA VAL A 245 3.85 -24.09 -8.68
C VAL A 245 3.81 -24.35 -10.19
N ASP A 246 2.86 -25.18 -10.61
CA ASP A 246 2.42 -25.27 -12.00
C ASP A 246 1.53 -24.06 -12.33
N VAL A 247 2.04 -23.18 -13.19
CA VAL A 247 1.38 -21.92 -13.57
C VAL A 247 0.05 -22.16 -14.29
N ASP A 248 -0.01 -23.16 -15.17
CA ASP A 248 -1.19 -23.43 -15.97
C ASP A 248 -2.31 -24.04 -15.10
N HIS A 249 -1.95 -24.93 -14.16
CA HIS A 249 -2.90 -25.46 -13.17
C HIS A 249 -3.46 -24.37 -12.26
N ILE A 250 -2.61 -23.49 -11.70
CA ILE A 250 -3.06 -22.40 -10.82
C ILE A 250 -3.99 -21.45 -11.58
N GLU A 251 -3.66 -21.06 -12.81
CA GLU A 251 -4.52 -20.19 -13.62
C GLU A 251 -5.88 -20.85 -13.91
N ALA A 252 -5.90 -22.14 -14.26
CA ALA A 252 -7.13 -22.88 -14.49
C ALA A 252 -8.02 -22.94 -13.23
N GLN A 253 -7.42 -23.14 -12.06
CA GLN A 253 -8.12 -23.17 -10.79
C GLN A 253 -8.67 -21.80 -10.39
N ILE A 254 -7.92 -20.72 -10.59
CA ILE A 254 -8.42 -19.34 -10.41
C ILE A 254 -9.62 -19.08 -11.34
N LYS A 255 -9.51 -19.44 -12.63
CA LYS A 255 -10.64 -19.28 -13.57
C LYS A 255 -11.88 -20.05 -13.12
N LYS A 256 -11.70 -21.28 -12.63
CA LYS A 256 -12.78 -22.14 -12.14
C LYS A 256 -13.45 -21.59 -10.89
N LEU A 257 -12.68 -21.25 -9.85
CA LEU A 257 -13.20 -20.83 -8.55
C LEU A 257 -13.96 -19.50 -8.61
N TRP A 258 -13.54 -18.57 -9.48
CA TRP A 258 -14.19 -17.26 -9.63
C TRP A 258 -15.15 -17.15 -10.81
N ALA A 259 -15.37 -18.21 -11.60
CA ALA A 259 -16.21 -18.18 -12.81
C ALA A 259 -17.62 -17.60 -12.56
N ASN A 260 -18.21 -17.91 -11.40
CA ASN A 260 -19.58 -17.52 -11.05
C ASN A 260 -19.66 -16.29 -10.14
N ALA A 261 -18.53 -15.68 -9.78
CA ALA A 261 -18.52 -14.49 -8.93
C ALA A 261 -19.07 -13.29 -9.71
N LYS A 262 -20.11 -12.64 -9.16
CA LYS A 262 -20.82 -11.53 -9.79
C LYS A 262 -20.34 -10.18 -9.24
N VAL A 263 -20.19 -9.22 -10.14
CA VAL A 263 -19.97 -7.81 -9.80
C VAL A 263 -21.21 -7.02 -10.24
N PRO A 264 -21.93 -6.36 -9.30
CA PRO A 264 -23.06 -5.52 -9.67
C PRO A 264 -22.63 -4.36 -10.57
N ALA A 265 -23.44 -3.99 -11.57
CA ALA A 265 -23.14 -2.82 -12.41
C ALA A 265 -23.10 -1.50 -11.61
N THR A 266 -23.78 -1.46 -10.46
CA THR A 266 -23.80 -0.34 -9.51
C THR A 266 -22.75 -0.46 -8.41
N ALA A 267 -21.74 -1.32 -8.61
CA ALA A 267 -20.65 -1.55 -7.69
C ALA A 267 -19.94 -0.24 -7.29
N ALA A 268 -19.79 -0.02 -5.99
CA ALA A 268 -19.08 1.13 -5.45
C ALA A 268 -17.62 1.13 -5.94
N GLN A 269 -17.15 2.29 -6.38
CA GLN A 269 -15.78 2.47 -6.85
C GLN A 269 -14.93 3.08 -5.74
N VAL A 270 -13.67 2.64 -5.66
CA VAL A 270 -12.68 3.21 -4.74
C VAL A 270 -12.43 4.66 -5.16
N THR A 271 -12.68 5.58 -4.25
CA THR A 271 -12.45 7.00 -4.52
C THR A 271 -11.05 7.37 -4.08
N LYS A 272 -10.23 7.89 -4.99
CA LYS A 272 -8.93 8.47 -4.64
C LYS A 272 -9.16 9.79 -3.92
N LEU A 273 -8.62 9.92 -2.72
CA LEU A 273 -8.70 11.17 -1.96
C LEU A 273 -7.35 11.88 -2.00
N PRO A 274 -7.20 12.97 -2.75
CA PRO A 274 -5.95 13.70 -2.75
C PRO A 274 -5.72 14.41 -1.41
N VAL A 275 -4.48 14.45 -0.95
CA VAL A 275 -4.05 15.35 0.12
C VAL A 275 -3.80 16.72 -0.50
N GLN A 276 -4.54 17.73 -0.05
CA GLN A 276 -4.45 19.09 -0.59
C GLN A 276 -3.09 19.71 -0.30
N ASP A 277 -2.63 20.60 -1.18
CA ASP A 277 -1.38 21.32 -0.93
C ASP A 277 -1.49 22.31 0.26
N ASN A 278 -0.38 22.67 0.89
CA ASN A 278 -0.32 23.66 1.97
C ASN A 278 0.68 24.77 1.63
N ALA A 279 0.24 26.03 1.67
CA ALA A 279 1.09 27.18 1.34
C ALA A 279 2.27 27.37 2.32
N GLN A 280 2.14 26.87 3.55
CA GLN A 280 3.16 26.94 4.60
C GLN A 280 3.35 25.57 5.22
N ALA A 281 4.57 25.25 5.66
CA ALA A 281 4.86 24.00 6.34
C ALA A 281 3.98 23.84 7.59
N ILE A 282 3.48 22.62 7.81
CA ILE A 282 2.70 22.27 8.99
C ILE A 282 3.68 21.84 10.08
N TYR A 283 3.60 22.50 11.23
CA TYR A 283 4.40 22.15 12.40
C TYR A 283 3.48 21.61 13.49
N VAL A 284 3.74 20.38 13.93
CA VAL A 284 3.04 19.75 15.04
C VAL A 284 4.04 19.42 16.13
N PHE A 285 3.80 19.99 17.31
CA PHE A 285 4.54 19.70 18.53
C PHE A 285 3.58 19.06 19.51
N ASP A 286 3.93 17.88 20.00
CA ASP A 286 3.16 17.16 21.00
C ASP A 286 4.13 16.44 21.94
N LYS A 287 3.66 16.12 23.13
CA LYS A 287 4.40 15.42 24.17
C LYS A 287 3.49 14.44 24.88
N ASP A 288 4.07 13.40 25.43
CA ASP A 288 3.39 12.46 26.31
C ASP A 288 4.27 12.21 27.52
N LYS A 289 3.67 12.06 28.69
CA LYS A 289 4.38 11.87 29.96
C LYS A 289 5.26 10.61 29.96
N GLU A 290 4.93 9.63 29.14
CA GLU A 290 5.68 8.37 29.00
C GLU A 290 6.70 8.41 27.85
N MET A 291 6.78 9.51 27.09
CA MET A 291 7.76 9.67 26.01
C MET A 291 9.10 10.12 26.59
N GLN A 292 10.10 9.23 26.57
CA GLN A 292 11.44 9.50 27.12
C GLN A 292 12.41 10.13 26.12
N ASN A 293 12.05 10.17 24.84
CA ASN A 293 12.93 10.58 23.75
C ASN A 293 12.34 11.74 22.97
N THR A 294 13.17 12.71 22.58
CA THR A 294 12.77 13.74 21.63
C THR A 294 12.98 13.21 20.22
N THR A 295 11.89 13.16 19.44
CA THR A 295 11.91 12.71 18.04
C THR A 295 11.50 13.86 17.12
N ILE A 296 12.22 14.04 16.02
CA ILE A 296 11.85 14.96 14.94
C ILE A 296 11.47 14.16 13.70
N GLY A 297 10.31 14.46 13.12
CA GLY A 297 9.87 13.93 11.84
C GLY A 297 9.69 15.04 10.81
N ILE A 298 10.27 14.87 9.63
CA ILE A 298 10.01 15.74 8.47
C ILE A 298 9.38 14.88 7.38
N MET A 299 8.23 15.32 6.87
CA MET A 299 7.53 14.70 5.75
C MET A 299 7.49 15.70 4.59
N MET A 300 7.95 15.27 3.42
CA MET A 300 8.05 16.09 2.22
C MET A 300 6.95 15.70 1.25
N LYS A 301 5.92 16.54 1.19
CA LYS A 301 4.80 16.35 0.28
C LYS A 301 5.17 16.75 -1.14
N HIS A 302 4.68 15.97 -2.11
CA HIS A 302 4.84 16.22 -3.53
C HIS A 302 3.57 15.80 -4.29
N ASP A 303 3.47 16.19 -5.55
CA ASP A 303 2.39 15.71 -6.42
C ASP A 303 2.48 14.21 -6.65
N VAL A 304 1.33 13.54 -6.70
CA VAL A 304 1.26 12.10 -6.95
C VAL A 304 1.73 11.82 -8.37
N PHE A 305 2.67 10.88 -8.52
CA PHE A 305 3.12 10.45 -9.84
C PHE A 305 1.96 9.73 -10.58
N PRO A 306 1.61 10.11 -11.82
CA PRO A 306 0.48 9.52 -12.54
C PRO A 306 0.57 7.99 -12.64
N ASP A 307 -0.50 7.29 -12.27
CA ASP A 307 -0.52 5.81 -12.23
C ASP A 307 -0.19 5.18 -13.60
N GLU A 308 -0.69 5.79 -14.67
CA GLU A 308 -0.48 5.38 -16.06
C GLU A 308 1.00 5.34 -16.44
N MET A 309 1.81 6.17 -15.77
CA MET A 309 3.22 6.34 -16.03
C MET A 309 4.11 5.57 -15.04
N LYS A 310 3.55 4.86 -14.05
CA LYS A 310 4.34 4.10 -13.06
C LYS A 310 5.15 2.95 -13.66
N THR A 311 4.85 2.56 -14.90
CA THR A 311 5.64 1.59 -15.67
C THR A 311 6.75 2.25 -16.49
N SER A 312 6.93 3.57 -16.46
CA SER A 312 7.96 4.28 -17.23
C SER A 312 9.30 4.36 -16.49
N GLN A 313 10.40 4.53 -17.23
CA GLN A 313 11.69 4.86 -16.63
C GLN A 313 11.65 6.19 -15.85
N ALA A 314 10.77 7.12 -16.23
CA ALA A 314 10.62 8.39 -15.51
C ALA A 314 10.14 8.18 -14.06
N TYR A 315 9.24 7.23 -13.82
CA TYR A 315 8.81 6.87 -12.46
C TYR A 315 9.97 6.34 -11.62
N TYR A 316 10.80 5.48 -12.20
CA TYR A 316 11.98 4.95 -11.51
C TYR A 316 12.97 6.06 -11.14
N ILE A 317 13.21 7.00 -12.06
CA ILE A 317 14.07 8.16 -11.80
C ILE A 317 13.48 9.05 -10.70
N ASP A 318 12.19 9.36 -10.75
CA ASP A 318 11.48 10.14 -9.73
C ASP A 318 11.60 9.49 -8.34
N SER A 319 11.26 8.21 -8.23
CA SER A 319 11.36 7.44 -6.98
C SER A 319 12.79 7.36 -6.45
N TYR A 320 13.77 7.17 -7.35
CA TYR A 320 15.18 7.15 -6.98
C TYR A 320 15.66 8.52 -6.45
N MET A 321 15.28 9.62 -7.11
CA MET A 321 15.62 10.97 -6.65
C MET A 321 15.05 11.28 -5.27
N LYS A 322 13.77 10.97 -5.03
CA LYS A 322 13.12 11.14 -3.71
C LYS A 322 13.83 10.34 -2.63
N THR A 323 14.16 9.09 -2.93
CA THR A 323 14.94 8.22 -2.02
C THR A 323 16.30 8.84 -1.71
N MET A 324 17.03 9.32 -2.71
CA MET A 324 18.32 9.97 -2.52
C MET A 324 18.22 11.25 -1.66
N ILE A 325 17.19 12.07 -1.87
CA ILE A 325 16.93 13.26 -1.04
C ILE A 325 16.70 12.86 0.42
N ALA A 326 15.82 11.89 0.68
CA ALA A 326 15.57 11.38 2.03
C ALA A 326 16.84 10.78 2.66
N MET A 327 17.62 9.99 1.91
CA MET A 327 18.90 9.45 2.39
C MET A 327 19.89 10.54 2.78
N MET A 328 20.06 11.57 1.94
CA MET A 328 20.94 12.69 2.23
C MET A 328 20.50 13.48 3.46
N LEU A 329 19.18 13.70 3.62
CA LEU A 329 18.62 14.35 4.81
C LEU A 329 18.85 13.52 6.08
N ASN A 330 18.59 12.22 6.02
CA ASN A 330 18.78 11.29 7.14
C ASN A 330 20.26 11.12 7.52
N GLN A 331 21.17 11.19 6.54
CA GLN A 331 22.60 11.22 6.78
C GLN A 331 23.00 12.46 7.59
N ARG A 332 22.47 13.65 7.23
CA ARG A 332 22.70 14.88 7.99
C ARG A 332 22.16 14.80 9.42
N PHE A 333 20.98 14.21 9.63
CA PHE A 333 20.48 13.96 10.98
C PHE A 333 21.38 13.02 11.78
N SER A 334 21.92 11.99 11.14
CA SER A 334 22.86 11.04 11.76
C SER A 334 24.17 11.72 12.17
N GLU A 335 24.70 12.63 11.35
CA GLU A 335 25.86 13.46 11.68
C GLU A 335 25.56 14.43 12.83
N MET A 336 24.40 15.07 12.84
CA MET A 336 23.98 15.97 13.91
C MET A 336 23.87 15.24 15.25
N LYS A 337 23.34 14.01 15.26
CA LYS A 337 23.19 13.18 16.46
C LYS A 337 24.52 12.87 17.17
N GLN A 338 25.65 12.95 16.46
CA GLN A 338 26.97 12.73 17.04
C GLN A 338 27.49 13.95 17.83
N LYS A 339 26.84 15.12 17.72
CA LYS A 339 27.26 16.34 18.40
C LYS A 339 26.69 16.41 19.82
N ALA A 340 27.48 16.94 20.75
CA ALA A 340 27.10 17.04 22.17
C ALA A 340 25.87 17.95 22.41
N ASP A 341 25.59 18.89 21.51
CA ASP A 341 24.50 19.85 21.56
C ASP A 341 23.27 19.42 20.74
N CYS A 342 23.18 18.17 20.30
CA CYS A 342 22.06 17.67 19.52
C CYS A 342 20.72 17.80 20.29
N PRO A 343 19.70 18.50 19.75
CA PRO A 343 18.45 18.77 20.47
C PRO A 343 17.44 17.62 20.41
N PHE A 344 17.79 16.48 19.81
CA PHE A 344 16.92 15.32 19.65
C PHE A 344 17.65 14.00 19.90
N THR A 345 16.90 12.98 20.28
CA THR A 345 17.40 11.60 20.40
C THR A 345 17.36 10.86 19.06
N SER A 346 16.37 11.17 18.24
CA SER A 346 16.18 10.64 16.88
C SER A 346 15.56 11.70 15.97
N ALA A 347 15.92 11.64 14.69
CA ALA A 347 15.29 12.45 13.66
C ALA A 347 15.22 11.65 12.36
N GLY A 348 14.17 11.90 11.57
CA GLY A 348 13.98 11.25 10.28
C GLY A 348 13.24 12.15 9.30
N GLY A 349 13.66 12.09 8.05
CA GLY A 349 13.00 12.69 6.90
C GLY A 349 12.45 11.62 5.96
N TYR A 350 11.22 11.78 5.53
CA TYR A 350 10.50 10.84 4.69
C TYR A 350 9.86 11.55 3.50
N ASP A 351 9.82 10.85 2.38
CA ASP A 351 8.91 11.14 1.27
C ASP A 351 7.50 10.84 1.76
N GLY A 352 6.60 11.82 1.77
CA GLY A 352 5.31 11.70 2.45
C GLY A 352 4.42 12.92 2.35
#